data_AF-A0A9E6Z5K6-F1
#
_entry.id   AF-A0A9E6Z5K6-F1
#
_cell.length_a   1.000
_cell.length_b   1.000
_cell.length_c   1.000
_cell.angle_alpha   90.00
_cell.angle_beta   90.00
_cell.angle_gamma   90.00
#
_symmetry.space_group_name_H-M   'P 1'
#
loop_
_entity.id
_entity.type
_entity.pdbx_description
1 polymer ?
#
loop_
_entity_poly.entity_id
_entity_poly.type
_entity_poly.pdbx_seq_one_letter_code
_entity_poly.pdbx_strand_id
1 'polypeptide(L)'
;MSFASKKVKTILQNKDDFDYFSQFLPKKNLVLIRGSGVDTKTFSPKGFKPNSRIKIILAARLLWDKGIGEAIEAIKILKSKGHKADLIIAGKLDPDNPSHIEEKTN
;
A
#
# COMPACT_ATOMS: atom_id res chain seq x y z
N MET A 1 -8.30 -17.71 -22.91
CA MET A 1 -7.80 -16.47 -22.28
C MET A 1 -8.41 -15.26 -22.99
N SER A 2 -9.33 -14.54 -22.33
CA SER A 2 -10.12 -13.44 -22.93
C SER A 2 -9.28 -12.23 -23.37
N PHE A 3 -8.15 -11.98 -22.70
CA PHE A 3 -7.34 -10.77 -22.86
C PHE A 3 -6.46 -10.74 -24.13
N ALA A 4 -6.31 -11.86 -24.84
CA ALA A 4 -5.46 -11.96 -26.04
C ALA A 4 -6.15 -11.52 -27.34
N SER A 5 -7.46 -11.23 -27.29
CA SER A 5 -8.23 -10.79 -28.46
C SER A 5 -7.71 -9.47 -29.02
N LYS A 6 -7.76 -9.30 -30.35
CA LYS A 6 -7.38 -8.05 -31.03
C LYS A 6 -8.24 -6.84 -30.63
N LYS A 7 -9.40 -7.07 -30.03
CA LYS A 7 -10.35 -6.02 -29.60
C LYS A 7 -10.22 -5.63 -28.12
N VAL A 8 -9.27 -6.22 -27.38
CA VAL A 8 -9.10 -5.96 -25.95
C VAL A 8 -7.84 -5.13 -25.71
N LYS A 9 -7.97 -4.13 -24.82
CA LYS A 9 -6.85 -3.37 -24.26
C LYS A 9 -6.80 -3.61 -22.75
N THR A 10 -5.61 -3.89 -22.24
CA THR A 10 -5.37 -4.06 -20.80
C THR A 10 -4.58 -2.85 -20.31
N ILE A 11 -5.16 -2.13 -19.36
CA ILE A 11 -4.53 -0.96 -18.74
C ILE A 11 -3.83 -1.42 -17.47
N LEU A 12 -2.54 -1.08 -17.35
CA LEU A 12 -1.67 -1.45 -16.24
C LEU A 12 -1.10 -0.19 -15.61
N GLN A 13 -0.95 -0.18 -14.28
CA GLN A 13 -0.62 1.03 -13.53
C GLN A 13 0.85 1.15 -13.13
N ASN A 14 1.59 0.05 -13.13
CA ASN A 14 3.00 0.02 -12.80
C ASN A 14 3.77 -0.84 -13.81
N LYS A 15 5.09 -0.67 -13.81
CA LYS A 15 5.98 -1.35 -14.75
C LYS A 15 6.05 -2.86 -14.49
N ASP A 16 5.96 -3.28 -13.24
CA ASP A 16 6.08 -4.69 -12.86
C ASP A 16 4.91 -5.50 -13.42
N ASP A 17 3.69 -4.98 -13.32
CA ASP A 17 2.49 -5.55 -13.95
C ASP A 17 2.66 -5.57 -15.48
N PHE A 18 3.14 -4.48 -16.07
CA PHE A 18 3.38 -4.43 -17.52
C PHE A 18 4.35 -5.51 -17.97
N ASP A 19 5.49 -5.63 -17.28
CA ASP A 19 6.52 -6.59 -17.61
C ASP A 19 6.02 -8.02 -17.40
N TYR A 20 5.25 -8.28 -16.33
CA TYR A 20 4.58 -9.56 -16.09
C TYR A 20 3.59 -9.93 -17.21
N PHE A 21 2.64 -9.05 -17.52
CA PHE A 21 1.61 -9.33 -18.53
C PHE A 21 2.15 -9.36 -19.96
N SER A 22 3.26 -8.68 -20.24
CA SER A 22 3.91 -8.68 -21.56
C SER A 22 4.45 -10.06 -21.98
N GLN A 23 4.63 -10.97 -21.02
CA GLN A 23 5.02 -12.35 -21.26
C GLN A 23 3.88 -13.19 -21.85
N PHE A 24 2.63 -12.79 -21.61
CA PHE A 24 1.44 -13.57 -21.97
C PHE A 24 0.54 -12.87 -22.99
N LEU A 25 0.64 -11.54 -23.12
CA LEU A 25 -0.22 -10.73 -23.98
C LEU A 25 0.60 -9.94 -25.00
N PRO A 26 0.08 -9.74 -26.24
CA PRO A 26 0.74 -8.90 -27.21
C PRO A 26 0.94 -7.48 -26.67
N LYS A 27 2.16 -6.93 -26.76
CA LYS A 27 2.45 -5.56 -26.28
C LYS A 27 1.50 -4.49 -26.83
N LYS A 28 1.03 -4.66 -28.07
CA LYS A 28 0.03 -3.76 -28.68
C LYS A 28 -1.31 -3.71 -27.93
N ASN A 29 -1.62 -4.73 -27.13
CA ASN A 29 -2.83 -4.80 -26.31
C ASN A 29 -2.62 -4.18 -24.92
N LEU A 30 -1.38 -3.89 -24.51
CA LEU A 30 -1.06 -3.37 -23.20
C LEU A 30 -0.89 -1.85 -23.25
N VAL A 31 -1.41 -1.17 -22.24
CA VAL A 31 -1.27 0.28 -22.06
C VAL A 31 -0.80 0.52 -20.63
N LEU A 32 0.41 1.06 -20.48
CA LEU A 32 0.94 1.48 -19.18
C LEU A 32 0.53 2.92 -18.91
N ILE A 33 -0.14 3.15 -17.78
CA ILE A 33 -0.40 4.48 -17.22
C ILE A 33 0.45 4.69 -15.96
N ARG A 34 0.71 5.95 -15.60
CA ARG A 34 1.53 6.32 -14.41
C ARG A 34 0.70 6.29 -13.12
N GLY A 35 -0.04 5.20 -12.89
CA GLY A 35 -0.97 5.07 -11.76
C GLY A 35 -2.07 6.14 -11.73
N SER A 36 -2.86 6.16 -10.66
CA SER A 36 -3.98 7.11 -10.51
C SER A 36 -3.62 8.43 -9.83
N GLY A 37 -2.52 8.51 -9.08
CA GLY A 37 -2.08 9.72 -8.38
C GLY A 37 -3.13 10.35 -7.44
N VAL A 38 -2.83 11.53 -6.90
CA VAL A 38 -3.78 12.40 -6.18
C VAL A 38 -3.55 13.86 -6.58
N ASP A 39 -4.56 14.72 -6.41
CA ASP A 39 -4.41 16.16 -6.65
C ASP A 39 -3.50 16.80 -5.59
N THR A 40 -2.30 17.21 -5.98
CA THR A 40 -1.31 17.81 -5.07
C THR A 40 -1.70 19.19 -4.55
N LYS A 41 -2.67 19.87 -5.17
CA LYS A 41 -3.24 21.11 -4.64
C LYS A 41 -4.14 20.80 -3.45
N THR A 42 -5.00 19.79 -3.58
CA THR A 42 -5.86 19.29 -2.49
C THR A 42 -5.03 18.65 -1.37
N PHE A 43 -4.07 17.80 -1.72
CA PHE A 43 -3.22 17.05 -0.80
C PHE A 43 -1.84 17.70 -0.66
N SER A 44 -1.83 18.94 -0.19
CA SER A 44 -0.60 19.68 0.12
C SER A 44 -0.24 19.57 1.61
N PRO A 45 1.06 19.44 1.97
CA PRO A 45 1.48 19.49 3.36
C PRO A 45 1.10 20.83 4.01
N LYS A 46 0.33 20.80 5.11
CA LYS A 46 -0.13 22.01 5.82
C LYS A 46 0.85 22.55 6.86
N GLY A 47 2.07 22.00 6.92
CA GLY A 47 3.11 22.36 7.87
C GLY A 47 3.62 21.17 8.66
N PHE A 48 4.87 21.26 9.10
CA PHE A 48 5.54 20.26 9.93
C PHE A 48 5.87 20.88 11.28
N LYS A 49 5.43 20.25 12.37
CA LYS A 49 5.86 20.61 13.72
C LYS A 49 6.84 19.56 14.20
N PRO A 50 8.07 19.95 14.58
CA PRO A 50 9.01 19.03 15.20
C PRO A 50 8.38 18.35 16.40
N ASN A 51 8.58 17.04 16.52
CA ASN A 51 8.12 16.24 17.64
C ASN A 51 9.33 15.57 18.28
N SER A 52 9.31 15.43 19.61
CA SER A 52 10.35 14.70 20.35
C SER A 52 10.38 13.20 20.04
N ARG A 53 9.35 12.68 19.36
CA ARG A 53 9.24 11.30 18.89
C ARG A 53 8.95 11.28 17.39
N ILE A 54 9.59 10.37 16.67
CA ILE A 54 9.32 10.13 15.24
C ILE A 54 7.97 9.43 15.12
N LYS A 55 7.06 9.97 14.32
CA LYS A 55 5.77 9.35 14.02
C LYS A 55 5.84 8.64 12.67
N ILE A 56 5.65 7.33 12.68
CA ILE A 56 5.59 6.49 11.49
C ILE A 56 4.15 6.05 11.33
N ILE A 57 3.54 6.34 10.17
CA ILE A 57 2.14 5.98 9.90
C ILE A 57 2.10 4.85 8.87
N LEU A 58 1.38 3.78 9.19
CA LEU A 58 0.94 2.76 8.24
C LEU A 58 -0.56 2.98 8.00
N ALA A 59 -0.89 3.55 6.83
CA ALA A 59 -2.26 3.80 6.41
C ALA A 59 -2.72 2.73 5.42
N ALA A 60 -3.45 1.71 5.89
CA ALA A 60 -3.88 0.57 5.10
C ALA A 60 -5.15 -0.07 5.68
N ARG A 61 -5.81 -0.96 4.92
CA ARG A 61 -6.82 -1.87 5.53
C ARG A 61 -6.13 -2.69 6.62
N LEU A 62 -6.86 -2.99 7.70
CA LEU A 62 -6.35 -3.77 8.83
C LEU A 62 -6.34 -5.27 8.48
N LEU A 63 -5.46 -5.63 7.55
CA LEU A 63 -5.20 -6.98 7.10
C LEU A 63 -3.76 -7.36 7.42
N TRP A 64 -3.51 -8.60 7.82
CA TRP A 64 -2.15 -9.08 8.09
C TRP A 64 -1.23 -8.98 6.87
N ASP A 65 -1.78 -9.19 5.67
CA ASP A 65 -1.06 -9.09 4.39
C ASP A 65 -0.60 -7.66 4.04
N LYS A 66 -1.02 -6.64 4.81
CA LYS A 66 -0.56 -5.25 4.68
C LYS A 66 0.68 -4.92 5.47
N GLY A 67 1.35 -5.93 6.02
CA GLY A 67 2.63 -5.76 6.70
C GLY A 67 2.50 -5.20 8.11
N ILE A 68 1.33 -5.37 8.74
CA ILE A 68 1.07 -4.82 10.08
C ILE A 68 1.96 -5.48 11.13
N GLY A 69 2.15 -6.80 11.06
CA GLY A 69 3.05 -7.53 11.95
C GLY A 69 4.50 -7.05 11.80
N GLU A 70 4.97 -6.91 10.57
CA GLU A 70 6.30 -6.45 10.22
C GLU A 70 6.55 -5.02 10.72
N ALA A 71 5.56 -4.13 10.59
CA ALA A 71 5.65 -2.78 11.12
C ALA A 71 5.77 -2.77 12.66
N ILE A 72 5.02 -3.65 13.35
CA ILE A 72 5.10 -3.82 14.80
C ILE A 72 6.48 -4.34 15.23
N GLU A 73 7.04 -5.32 14.53
CA GLU A 73 8.38 -5.82 14.83
C GLU A 73 9.46 -4.76 14.55
N ALA A 74 9.34 -4.02 13.46
CA ALA A 74 10.25 -2.92 13.14
C ALA A 74 10.25 -1.83 14.22
N ILE A 75 9.08 -1.45 14.75
CA ILE A 75 9.02 -0.43 15.81
C ILE A 75 9.59 -0.95 17.15
N LYS A 76 9.44 -2.24 17.46
CA LYS A 76 10.09 -2.87 18.62
C LYS A 76 11.61 -2.81 18.51
N ILE A 77 12.15 -3.13 17.34
CA ILE A 77 13.60 -3.05 17.06
C ILE A 77 14.11 -1.61 17.18
N LEU A 78 13.37 -0.63 16.66
CA LEU A 78 13.75 0.78 16.80
C LEU A 78 13.80 1.22 18.27
N LYS A 79 12.78 0.84 19.04
CA LYS A 79 12.72 1.16 20.48
C LYS A 79 13.83 0.48 21.28
N SER A 80 14.18 -0.76 20.97
CA SER A 80 15.27 -1.47 21.65
C SER A 80 16.64 -0.84 21.38
N LYS A 81 16.81 -0.19 20.23
CA LYS A 81 18.00 0.61 19.89
C LYS A 81 17.98 2.03 20.48
N GLY A 82 17.01 2.35 21.34
CA GLY A 82 16.91 3.65 22.01
C GLY A 82 16.25 4.75 21.18
N HIS A 83 15.69 4.43 20.00
CA HIS A 83 14.98 5.43 19.20
C HIS A 83 13.59 5.70 19.77
N LYS A 84 13.27 6.99 19.93
CA LYS A 84 11.94 7.46 20.31
C LYS A 84 11.05 7.51 19.06
N ALA A 85 10.41 6.39 18.75
CA ALA A 85 9.52 6.27 17.60
C ALA A 85 8.16 5.67 17.98
N ASP A 86 7.11 6.19 17.37
CA ASP A 86 5.73 5.73 17.51
C ASP A 86 5.22 5.24 16.16
N LEU A 87 4.65 4.04 16.16
CA LEU A 87 3.91 3.49 15.02
C LEU A 87 2.44 3.83 15.20
N ILE A 88 1.85 4.45 14.19
CA ILE A 88 0.43 4.75 14.08
C ILE A 88 -0.12 3.88 12.96
N ILE A 89 -1.07 3.02 13.28
CA ILE A 89 -1.77 2.20 12.29
C ILE A 89 -3.13 2.86 12.08
N ALA A 90 -3.43 3.24 10.84
CA ALA A 90 -4.67 3.91 10.48
C ALA A 90 -5.36 3.12 9.37
N GLY A 91 -6.54 2.58 9.66
CA GLY A 91 -7.19 1.62 8.79
C GLY A 91 -8.59 1.26 9.25
N LYS A 92 -9.37 0.67 8.35
CA LYS A 92 -10.62 0.01 8.71
C LYS A 92 -10.39 -1.49 8.81
N LEU A 93 -11.12 -2.11 9.73
CA LEU A 93 -11.34 -3.56 9.73
C LEU A 93 -12.08 -3.95 8.44
N ASP A 94 -11.84 -5.17 7.98
CA ASP A 94 -12.42 -5.71 6.76
C ASP A 94 -12.81 -7.18 7.01
N PRO A 95 -13.91 -7.43 7.77
CA PRO A 95 -14.26 -8.77 8.24
C PRO A 95 -14.52 -9.79 7.12
N ASP A 96 -14.89 -9.30 5.93
CA ASP A 96 -15.12 -10.12 4.74
C ASP A 96 -13.82 -10.67 4.14
N ASN A 97 -12.67 -10.15 4.58
CA ASN A 97 -11.37 -10.60 4.12
C ASN A 97 -10.81 -11.71 5.04
N PRO A 98 -10.37 -12.87 4.51
CA PRO A 98 -9.77 -13.94 5.31
C PRO A 98 -8.51 -13.54 6.08
N SER A 99 -7.81 -12.49 5.64
CA SER A 99 -6.58 -11.99 6.29
C SER A 99 -6.83 -10.84 7.27
N HIS A 100 -8.08 -10.56 7.62
CA HIS A 100 -8.41 -9.45 8.52
C HIS A 100 -7.79 -9.64 9.91
N ILE A 101 -7.47 -8.52 10.53
CA ILE A 101 -7.11 -8.48 11.94
C ILE A 101 -8.40 -8.54 12.74
N GLU A 102 -8.50 -9.53 13.63
CA GLU A 102 -9.64 -9.64 14.53
C GLU A 102 -9.65 -8.48 15.53
N GLU A 103 -10.84 -7.92 15.75
CA GLU A 103 -11.05 -7.00 16.85
C GLU A 103 -11.03 -7.82 18.15
N LYS A 104 -9.99 -7.65 18.97
CA LYS A 104 -10.05 -8.13 20.34
C LYS A 104 -10.97 -7.21 21.13
N THR A 105 -12.20 -7.66 21.36
CA THR A 105 -13.07 -7.10 22.38
C THR A 105 -12.42 -7.37 23.75
N ASN A 106 -11.91 -6.33 24.39
CA ASN A 106 -11.53 -6.37 25.81
C ASN A 106 -12.78 -6.35 26.69
#